data_AF-A0A965MZS7-F1
#
_entry.id   AF-A0A965MZS7-F1
#
_cell.length_a   1.000
_cell.length_b   1.000
_cell.length_c   1.000
_cell.angle_alpha   90.00
_cell.angle_beta   90.00
_cell.angle_gamma   90.00
#
_symmetry.space_group_name_H-M   'P 1'
#
loop_
_entity.id
_entity.type
_entity.pdbx_description
1 polymer ?
#
loop_
_entity_poly.entity_id
_entity_poly.type
_entity_poly.pdbx_seq_one_letter_code
_entity_poly.pdbx_strand_id
1 'polypeptide(L)' 'VAIGDGANDLDMIAIAGLGIAFNAKPAVKAAADSSVSAPYLDSVLYLLGITREEVEEAGASRKI' A
#
# COMPACT_ATOMS: atom_id res chain seq x y z
N VAL A 1 5.62 -7.68 -0.01
CA VAL A 1 4.97 -6.38 -0.34
C VAL A 1 5.83 -5.28 0.24
N ALA A 2 6.08 -4.21 -0.50
CA ALA A 2 6.72 -2.99 -0.01
C ALA A 2 5.87 -1.77 -0.40
N ILE A 3 5.84 -0.76 0.46
CA ILE A 3 5.08 0.48 0.24
C ILE A 3 6.04 1.65 0.52
N GLY A 4 6.14 2.62 -0.39
CA GLY A 4 7.01 3.78 -0.24
C GLY A 4 6.52 5.00 -1.02
N ASP A 5 7.06 6.17 -0.68
CA ASP A 5 6.68 7.46 -1.26
C ASP A 5 7.88 8.22 -1.88
N GLY A 6 9.09 7.83 -1.46
CA GLY A 6 10.33 8.54 -1.76
C GLY A 6 11.36 7.71 -2.53
N ALA A 7 12.39 8.40 -3.03
CA ALA A 7 13.49 7.77 -3.76
C ALA A 7 14.32 6.81 -2.88
N ASN A 8 14.32 7.02 -1.56
CA ASN A 8 14.91 6.13 -0.57
C ASN A 8 14.27 4.74 -0.53
N ASP A 9 13.05 4.59 -1.06
CA ASP A 9 12.32 3.33 -1.04
C ASP A 9 12.50 2.52 -2.33
N LEU A 10 13.21 3.05 -3.33
CA LEU A 10 13.33 2.42 -4.66
C LEU A 10 13.95 1.02 -4.58
N ASP A 11 15.02 0.84 -3.81
CA ASP A 11 15.66 -0.46 -3.65
C ASP A 11 14.72 -1.45 -2.93
N MET A 12 13.98 -0.97 -1.93
CA MET A 12 13.00 -1.78 -1.20
C MET A 12 11.84 -2.19 -2.10
N ILE A 13 11.32 -1.27 -2.92
CA ILE A 13 10.23 -1.49 -3.88
C ILE A 13 10.67 -2.49 -4.96
N ALA A 14 11.89 -2.35 -5.49
CA ALA A 14 12.41 -3.20 -6.56
C ALA A 14 12.63 -4.67 -6.14
N ILE A 15 12.92 -4.92 -4.86
CA ILE A 15 13.14 -6.28 -4.32
C ILE A 15 11.81 -6.96 -3.95
N ALA A 16 10.75 -6.19 -3.70
CA ALA A 16 9.48 -6.75 -3.27
C ALA A 16 8.73 -7.45 -4.41
N GLY A 17 8.07 -8.57 -4.11
CA GLY A 17 7.17 -9.21 -5.07
C GLY A 17 5.88 -8.42 -5.39
N LEU A 18 5.64 -7.32 -4.69
CA LEU A 18 4.62 -6.31 -4.98
C LEU A 18 5.07 -4.99 -4.34
N GLY A 19 5.48 -4.03 -5.16
CA GLY A 19 5.86 -2.68 -4.78
C GLY A 19 4.73 -1.68 -5.02
N ILE A 20 4.42 -0.86 -4.01
CA ILE A 20 3.31 0.10 -4.06
C ILE A 20 3.82 1.50 -3.77
N ALA A 21 3.63 2.41 -4.73
CA ALA A 21 3.93 3.82 -4.57
C ALA A 21 2.73 4.55 -3.91
N PHE A 22 2.85 4.92 -2.63
CA PHE A 22 1.80 5.64 -1.90
C PHE A 22 2.09 7.13 -1.86
N ASN A 23 1.20 7.96 -2.43
CA ASN A 23 1.37 9.41 -2.54
C ASN A 23 2.77 9.84 -3.04
N ALA A 24 3.36 9.01 -3.89
CA ALA A 24 4.77 9.11 -4.24
C ALA A 24 5.03 10.09 -5.39
N LYS A 25 6.29 10.51 -5.51
CA LYS A 25 6.78 11.31 -6.64
C LYS A 25 6.74 10.50 -7.96
N PRO A 26 6.68 11.15 -9.14
CA PRO A 26 6.60 10.44 -10.43
C PRO A 26 7.66 9.36 -10.65
N ALA A 27 8.90 9.60 -10.20
CA ALA A 27 9.99 8.62 -10.32
C ALA A 27 9.72 7.33 -9.53
N VAL A 28 9.14 7.43 -8.34
CA VAL A 28 8.80 6.28 -7.50
C VAL A 28 7.58 5.56 -8.05
N LYS A 29 6.58 6.31 -8.55
CA LYS A 29 5.41 5.74 -9.23
C LYS A 29 5.78 4.93 -10.47
N ALA A 30 6.76 5.39 -11.24
CA ALA A 30 7.24 4.68 -12.43
C ALA A 30 8.01 3.39 -12.10
N ALA A 31 8.54 3.26 -10.89
CA ALA A 31 9.30 2.10 -10.44
C ALA A 31 8.47 1.06 -9.67
N ALA A 32 7.24 1.40 -9.27
CA ALA A 32 6.35 0.52 -8.50
C ALA A 32 5.36 -0.22 -9.41
N ASP A 33 4.93 -1.42 -8.98
CA ASP A 33 3.92 -2.22 -9.69
C ASP A 33 2.54 -1.55 -9.68
N SER A 34 2.22 -0.86 -8.59
CA SER A 34 0.98 -0.11 -8.42
C SER A 34 1.21 1.20 -7.70
N SER A 35 0.27 2.14 -7.83
CA SER A 35 0.32 3.41 -7.13
C SER A 35 -1.04 3.80 -6.56
N VAL A 36 -1.01 4.41 -5.38
CA VAL A 36 -2.18 4.87 -4.64
C VAL A 36 -2.00 6.35 -4.32
N SER A 37 -2.97 7.18 -4.68
CA SER A 37 -2.98 8.62 -4.40
C SER A 37 -4.14 9.05 -3.50
N ALA A 38 -4.77 8.08 -2.82
CA ALA A 38 -5.78 8.35 -1.81
C ALA A 38 -5.11 8.95 -0.54
N PRO A 39 -5.85 9.75 0.25
CA PRO A 39 -5.30 10.43 1.42
C PRO A 39 -4.97 9.50 2.60
N TYR A 40 -5.36 8.23 2.53
CA TYR A 40 -5.25 7.28 3.63
C TYR A 40 -4.57 5.98 3.19
N LEU A 41 -3.68 5.46 4.05
CA LEU A 41 -2.88 4.27 3.75
C LEU A 41 -3.71 2.97 3.73
N ASP A 42 -4.87 2.96 4.38
CA ASP A 42 -5.79 1.81 4.40
C ASP A 42 -6.32 1.45 3.00
N SER A 43 -6.34 2.41 2.07
CA SER A 43 -6.66 2.14 0.67
C SER A 43 -5.73 1.13 -0.02
N VAL A 44 -4.52 0.88 0.53
CA VAL A 44 -3.63 -0.18 0.05
C VAL A 44 -4.22 -1.57 0.31
N LEU A 45 -5.06 -1.75 1.32
CA LEU A 45 -5.69 -3.04 1.64
C LEU A 45 -6.52 -3.58 0.47
N TYR A 46 -7.16 -2.69 -0.30
CA TYR A 46 -7.90 -3.09 -1.51
C TYR A 46 -7.00 -3.69 -2.59
N LEU A 47 -5.73 -3.24 -2.69
CA LEU A 47 -4.75 -3.84 -3.61
C LEU A 47 -4.30 -5.24 -3.14
N LEU A 48 -4.46 -5.54 -1.86
CA LEU A 48 -4.19 -6.85 -1.27
C LEU A 48 -5.44 -7.76 -1.30
N GLY A 49 -6.54 -7.31 -1.89
CA GLY A 49 -7.80 -8.04 -1.97
C GLY A 49 -8.62 -8.02 -0.67
N ILE A 50 -8.26 -7.16 0.28
CA ILE A 50 -8.96 -7.03 1.56
C ILE A 50 -10.04 -5.96 1.44
N THR A 51 -11.27 -6.29 1.82
CA THR A 51 -12.40 -5.36 1.76
C THR A 51 -12.57 -4.55 3.04
N ARG A 52 -13.40 -3.50 2.99
CA ARG A 52 -13.70 -2.69 4.17
C ARG A 52 -14.45 -3.49 5.23
N GLU A 53 -15.37 -4.34 4.79
CA GLU A 53 -16.18 -5.22 5.64
C GLU A 53 -15.29 -6.18 6.43
N GLU A 54 -14.32 -6.82 5.78
CA GLU A 54 -13.37 -7.72 6.44
C GLU A 54 -12.54 -6.99 7.52
N VAL A 55 -12.15 -5.73 7.25
CA VAL A 55 -11.43 -4.89 8.23
C VAL A 55 -12.31 -4.56 9.43
N GLU A 56 -13.59 -4.24 9.20
CA GLU A 56 -14.54 -3.88 10.25
C GLU A 56 -14.91 -5.10 11.13
N GLU A 57 -15.13 -6.26 10.52
CA GLU A 57 -15.37 -7.53 11.22
C GLU A 57 -14.18 -7.93 12.09
N ALA A 58 -12.95 -7.81 11.57
CA ALA A 58 -11.73 -8.09 12.31
C ALA A 58 -11.47 -7.09 13.45
N GLY A 59 -11.95 -5.85 13.31
CA GLY A 59 -11.91 -4.82 14.35
C GLY A 59 -12.94 -5.05 15.45
N ALA A 60 -14.14 -5.49 15.10
CA ALA A 60 -15.22 -5.82 16.03
C ALA A 60 -14.86 -7.04 16.90
N SER A 61 -14.24 -8.06 16.30
CA SER A 61 -13.80 -9.28 16.99
C SER A 61 -12.68 -9.06 18.02
N ARG A 62 -12.03 -7.88 18.00
CA ARG A 62 -10.91 -7.51 18.88
C ARG A 62 -11.34 -6.69 20.10
N LYS A 63 -12.63 -6.36 20.23
CA LYS A 63 -13.22 -5.56 21.32
C LYS A 63 -13.79 -6.40 22.48
N ILE A 64 -13.34 -7.64 22.64
CA ILE A 64 -13.78 -8.59 23.67
C ILE A 64 -12.63 -8.92 24.62
#